data_AF-A0A955PR22-F1
#
_entry.id   AF-A0A955PR22-F1
#
_cell.length_a   1.000
_cell.length_b   1.000
_cell.length_c   1.000
_cell.angle_alpha   90.00
_cell.angle_beta   90.00
_cell.angle_gamma   90.00
#
_symmetry.space_group_name_H-M   'P 1'
#
loop_
_entity.id
_entity.type
_entity.pdbx_description
1 polymer ?
#
loop_
_entity_poly.entity_id
_entity_poly.type
_entity_poly.pdbx_seq_one_letter_code
_entity_poly.pdbx_strand_id
1 'polypeptide(L)'
;MPSNGGSSWSQFFRLLRYAKPYKKFVTLQFAFMALSVGVGLLKPWPLKVLVDQVLGDQPLVLGGVELQWSADFLLLAACLAYILFHSGESLIQFGSSTVSTITTSRMIRDLRSDLLRSLQSKSMKFHDSRKIGDTVHRLTSNTTAVETAFQSGFMGTVKSTLTLTGIFGVMLAMNAFLTVISLIVVPLLFVCIRWYAKRINQVSWA
;
A
#
# COMPACT_ATOMS: atom_id res chain seq x y z
N MET A 1 -31.51 16.26 0.85
CA MET A 1 -31.53 15.03 0.01
C MET A 1 -31.62 13.84 0.96
N PRO A 2 -32.61 12.95 0.83
CA PRO A 2 -32.81 11.89 1.81
C PRO A 2 -31.68 10.86 1.68
N SER A 3 -31.03 10.57 2.80
CA SER A 3 -30.05 9.49 2.95
C SER A 3 -30.77 8.14 2.85
N ASN A 4 -31.00 7.66 1.62
CA ASN A 4 -31.40 6.28 1.41
C ASN A 4 -30.25 5.38 1.89
N GLY A 5 -30.49 4.64 2.98
CA GLY A 5 -29.59 3.66 3.60
C GLY A 5 -29.32 2.40 2.77
N GLY A 6 -29.23 2.53 1.44
CA GLY A 6 -28.63 1.52 0.58
C GLY A 6 -27.12 1.51 0.86
N SER A 7 -26.60 0.40 1.37
CA SER A 7 -25.24 0.27 1.90
C SER A 7 -24.20 0.96 1.01
N SER A 8 -23.40 1.85 1.60
CA SER A 8 -22.25 2.55 0.99
C SER A 8 -21.36 1.61 0.14
N TRP A 9 -21.31 0.34 0.56
CA TRP A 9 -20.68 -0.79 -0.13
C TRP A 9 -21.18 -1.04 -1.56
N SER A 10 -22.48 -0.95 -1.83
CA SER A 10 -23.02 -1.21 -3.19
C SER A 10 -22.59 -0.15 -4.21
N GLN A 11 -22.46 1.11 -3.77
CA GLN A 11 -21.99 2.21 -4.60
C GLN A 11 -20.49 2.08 -4.89
N PHE A 12 -19.71 1.65 -3.90
CA PHE A 12 -18.29 1.33 -4.04
C PHE A 12 -18.06 0.17 -5.05
N PHE A 13 -18.84 -0.92 -4.97
CA PHE A 13 -18.74 -2.03 -5.93
C PHE A 13 -19.17 -1.64 -7.35
N ARG A 14 -20.09 -0.67 -7.50
CA ARG A 14 -20.43 -0.08 -8.80
C ARG A 14 -19.26 0.72 -9.39
N LEU A 15 -18.53 1.47 -8.58
CA LEU A 15 -17.32 2.19 -9.01
C LEU A 15 -16.18 1.23 -9.35
N LEU A 16 -16.02 0.13 -8.61
CA LEU A 16 -15.07 -0.96 -8.93
C LEU A 16 -15.31 -1.60 -10.30
N ARG A 17 -16.56 -1.58 -10.79
CA ARG A 17 -16.87 -2.05 -12.15
C ARG A 17 -16.30 -1.12 -13.22
N TYR A 18 -16.07 0.16 -12.91
CA TYR A 18 -15.36 1.12 -13.78
C TYR A 18 -13.85 0.85 -13.86
N ALA A 19 -13.28 0.07 -12.92
CA ALA A 19 -11.89 -0.40 -12.99
C ALA A 19 -11.71 -1.62 -13.91
N LYS A 20 -12.79 -2.29 -14.37
CA LYS A 20 -12.71 -3.44 -15.30
C LYS A 20 -11.91 -3.19 -16.60
N PRO A 21 -11.93 -2.01 -17.23
CA PRO A 21 -11.12 -1.74 -18.42
C PRO A 21 -9.62 -1.72 -18.11
N TYR A 22 -9.22 -1.42 -16.87
CA TYR A 22 -7.83 -1.28 -16.44
C TYR A 22 -7.24 -2.56 -15.83
N LYS A 23 -7.88 -3.72 -16.04
CA LYS A 23 -7.43 -5.01 -15.48
C LYS A 23 -5.93 -5.27 -15.66
N LYS A 24 -5.35 -4.93 -16.83
CA LYS A 24 -3.90 -5.11 -17.10
C LYS A 24 -3.01 -4.26 -16.18
N PHE A 25 -3.42 -3.01 -15.92
CA PHE A 25 -2.70 -2.11 -15.02
C PHE A 25 -2.87 -2.51 -13.56
N VAL A 26 -4.08 -2.94 -13.18
CA VAL A 26 -4.37 -3.46 -11.85
C VAL A 26 -3.57 -4.74 -11.60
N THR A 27 -3.56 -5.71 -12.51
CA THR A 27 -2.75 -6.94 -12.35
C THR A 27 -1.26 -6.64 -12.26
N LEU A 28 -0.76 -5.70 -13.07
CA LEU A 28 0.64 -5.27 -13.02
C LEU A 28 0.98 -4.60 -11.68
N GLN A 29 0.08 -3.78 -11.16
CA GLN A 29 0.22 -3.13 -9.86
C GLN A 29 0.24 -4.14 -8.72
N PHE A 30 -0.67 -5.12 -8.74
CA PHE A 30 -0.67 -6.23 -7.78
C PHE A 30 0.62 -7.06 -7.86
N ALA A 31 1.14 -7.32 -9.07
CA ALA A 31 2.41 -8.02 -9.24
C ALA A 31 3.59 -7.24 -8.66
N PHE A 32 3.71 -5.94 -8.97
CA PHE A 32 4.73 -5.07 -8.39
C PHE A 32 4.60 -4.93 -6.87
N MET A 33 3.36 -4.92 -6.37
CA MET A 33 3.09 -4.87 -4.94
C MET A 33 3.52 -6.16 -4.25
N ALA A 34 3.17 -7.32 -4.80
CA ALA A 34 3.61 -8.61 -4.28
C ALA A 34 5.13 -8.75 -4.31
N LEU A 35 5.79 -8.29 -5.39
CA LEU A 35 7.25 -8.27 -5.50
C LEU A 35 7.88 -7.36 -4.43
N SER A 36 7.36 -6.13 -4.28
CA SER A 36 7.85 -5.18 -3.26
C SER A 36 7.69 -5.73 -1.85
N VAL A 37 6.56 -6.36 -1.55
CA VAL A 37 6.32 -7.04 -0.27
C VAL A 37 7.31 -8.19 -0.10
N GLY A 38 7.45 -9.07 -1.09
CA GLY A 38 8.37 -10.21 -1.03
C GLY A 38 9.82 -9.80 -0.77
N VAL A 39 10.32 -8.76 -1.45
CA VAL A 39 11.66 -8.23 -1.21
C VAL A 39 11.77 -7.56 0.17
N GLY A 40 10.73 -6.81 0.58
CA GLY A 40 10.68 -6.21 1.91
C GLY A 40 10.67 -7.23 3.05
N LEU A 41 10.07 -8.41 2.84
CA LEU A 41 10.08 -9.54 3.77
C LEU A 41 11.46 -10.17 3.93
N LEU A 42 12.34 -10.04 2.93
CA LEU A 42 13.71 -10.54 2.97
C LEU A 42 14.67 -9.59 3.69
N LYS A 43 14.24 -8.40 4.11
CA LYS A 43 15.02 -7.45 4.94
C LYS A 43 15.72 -8.04 6.17
N PRO A 44 15.11 -8.98 6.93
CA PRO A 44 15.77 -9.56 8.10
C PRO A 44 16.93 -10.47 7.73
N TRP A 45 17.00 -10.97 6.49
CA TRP A 45 17.96 -11.99 6.10
C TRP A 45 19.40 -11.45 5.98
N PRO A 46 19.66 -10.30 5.32
CA PRO A 46 20.97 -9.65 5.38
C PRO A 46 21.40 -9.32 6.81
N LEU A 47 20.47 -8.86 7.66
CA LEU A 47 20.76 -8.56 9.06
C LEU A 47 21.12 -9.84 9.83
N LYS A 48 20.41 -10.95 9.60
CA LYS A 48 20.72 -12.25 10.20
C LYS A 48 22.12 -12.73 9.82
N VAL A 49 22.48 -12.66 8.54
CA VAL A 49 23.82 -13.03 8.06
C VAL A 49 24.89 -12.16 8.73
N LEU A 50 24.64 -10.86 8.85
CA LEU A 50 25.56 -9.91 9.49
C LEU A 50 25.72 -10.19 10.99
N VAL A 51 24.62 -10.47 11.69
CA VAL A 51 24.64 -10.80 13.13
C VAL A 51 25.30 -12.15 13.40
N ASP A 52 24.92 -13.20 12.67
CA ASP A 52 25.43 -14.56 12.90
C ASP A 52 26.92 -14.69 12.51
N GLN A 53 27.42 -13.92 11.53
CA GLN A 53 28.80 -14.04 11.03
C GLN A 53 29.78 -13.06 11.65
N VAL A 54 29.34 -11.86 12.05
CA VAL A 54 30.22 -10.87 12.68
C VAL A 54 30.27 -11.04 14.20
N LEU A 55 29.15 -11.44 14.82
CA LEU A 55 29.07 -11.59 16.29
C LEU A 55 29.12 -13.06 16.75
N GLY A 56 28.81 -14.02 15.86
CA GLY A 56 28.71 -15.45 16.20
C GLY A 56 29.97 -16.28 15.96
N ASP A 57 31.04 -15.70 15.40
CA ASP A 57 32.34 -16.34 15.16
C ASP A 57 32.27 -17.65 14.34
N GLN A 58 31.27 -17.78 13.46
CA GLN A 58 31.12 -18.95 12.58
C GLN A 58 31.78 -18.70 11.21
N PRO A 59 32.64 -19.61 10.71
CA PRO A 59 33.29 -19.44 9.42
C PRO A 59 32.28 -19.48 8.27
N LEU A 60 32.44 -18.54 7.34
CA LEU A 60 31.68 -18.47 6.09
C LEU A 60 32.04 -19.63 5.18
N VAL A 61 31.12 -20.59 5.04
CA VAL A 61 31.21 -21.67 4.05
C VAL A 61 30.28 -21.36 2.89
N LEU A 62 30.80 -20.68 1.87
CA LEU A 62 30.10 -20.45 0.61
C LEU A 62 30.56 -21.50 -0.39
N GLY A 63 29.69 -22.46 -0.71
CA GLY A 63 29.99 -23.51 -1.70
C GLY A 63 31.11 -24.48 -1.30
N GLY A 64 31.33 -24.70 -0.01
CA GLY A 64 32.35 -25.63 0.50
C GLY A 64 33.76 -25.05 0.64
N VAL A 65 33.95 -23.74 0.38
CA VAL A 65 35.22 -23.05 0.60
C VAL A 65 35.12 -22.22 1.88
N GLU A 66 35.98 -22.51 2.85
CA GLU A 66 36.17 -21.67 4.03
C GLU A 66 36.91 -20.40 3.63
N LEU A 67 36.16 -19.30 3.58
CA LEU A 67 36.67 -17.99 3.21
C LEU A 67 37.17 -17.27 4.47
N GLN A 68 38.45 -17.46 4.80
CA GLN A 68 39.15 -16.75 5.89
C GLN A 68 39.54 -15.34 5.44
N TRP A 69 38.60 -14.40 5.49
CA TRP A 69 38.85 -12.96 5.29
C TRP A 69 39.04 -12.25 6.62
N SER A 70 39.82 -11.18 6.65
CA SER A 70 39.93 -10.30 7.82
C SER A 70 38.55 -9.77 8.25
N ALA A 71 38.32 -9.70 9.56
CA ALA A 71 37.04 -9.26 10.14
C ALA A 71 36.58 -7.88 9.60
N ASP A 72 37.51 -6.95 9.39
CA ASP A 72 37.22 -5.62 8.81
C ASP A 72 36.68 -5.69 7.38
N PHE A 73 37.16 -6.65 6.58
CA PHE A 73 36.70 -6.85 5.21
C PHE A 73 35.31 -7.49 5.18
N LEU A 74 35.05 -8.45 6.07
CA LEU A 74 33.72 -9.07 6.23
C LEU A 74 32.67 -8.04 6.67
N LEU A 75 33.02 -7.16 7.62
CA LEU A 75 32.20 -6.04 8.04
C LEU A 75 31.90 -5.08 6.88
N LEU A 76 32.92 -4.69 6.12
CA LEU A 76 32.76 -3.80 4.96
C LEU A 76 31.85 -4.44 3.89
N ALA A 77 32.08 -5.72 3.56
CA ALA A 77 31.30 -6.45 2.58
C ALA A 77 29.83 -6.62 3.01
N ALA A 78 29.57 -6.89 4.29
CA ALA A 78 28.22 -7.03 4.82
C ALA A 78 27.47 -5.70 4.84
N CYS A 79 28.14 -4.60 5.23
CA CYS A 79 27.59 -3.25 5.11
C CYS A 79 27.24 -2.89 3.66
N LEU A 80 28.14 -3.22 2.71
CA LEU A 80 27.94 -2.91 1.30
C LEU A 80 26.81 -3.75 0.69
N ALA A 81 26.71 -5.02 1.06
CA ALA A 81 25.58 -5.89 0.69
C ALA A 81 24.25 -5.41 1.26
N TYR A 82 24.23 -4.95 2.52
CA TYR A 82 23.04 -4.35 3.13
C TYR A 82 22.59 -3.08 2.40
N ILE A 83 23.52 -2.19 2.08
CA ILE A 83 23.24 -0.96 1.33
C ILE A 83 22.71 -1.28 -0.07
N LEU A 84 23.32 -2.22 -0.79
CA LEU A 84 22.86 -2.65 -2.12
C LEU A 84 21.46 -3.26 -2.07
N PHE A 85 21.20 -4.13 -1.09
CA PHE A 85 19.90 -4.74 -0.90
C PHE A 85 18.82 -3.70 -0.60
N HIS A 86 19.09 -2.79 0.34
CA HIS A 86 18.16 -1.71 0.70
C HIS A 86 17.93 -0.74 -0.47
N SER A 87 18.96 -0.47 -1.26
CA SER A 87 18.86 0.40 -2.45
C SER A 87 18.01 -0.26 -3.54
N GLY A 88 18.20 -1.56 -3.79
CA GLY A 88 17.39 -2.33 -4.74
C GLY A 88 15.92 -2.41 -4.33
N GLU A 89 15.64 -2.66 -3.05
CA GLU A 89 14.28 -2.65 -2.51
C GLU A 89 13.61 -1.27 -2.66
N SER A 90 14.34 -0.20 -2.35
CA SER A 90 13.86 1.18 -2.50
C SER A 90 13.46 1.48 -3.95
N LEU A 91 14.23 0.98 -4.92
CA LEU A 91 13.93 1.15 -6.34
C LEU A 91 12.66 0.39 -6.77
N ILE A 92 12.48 -0.85 -6.29
CA ILE A 92 11.27 -1.65 -6.53
C ILE A 92 10.05 -0.96 -5.91
N GLN A 93 10.19 -0.43 -4.69
CA GLN A 93 9.13 0.28 -4.00
C GLN A 93 8.76 1.60 -4.70
N PHE A 94 9.74 2.32 -5.22
CA PHE A 94 9.53 3.49 -6.05
C PHE A 94 8.77 3.15 -7.34
N GLY A 95 9.16 2.06 -8.02
CA GLY A 95 8.46 1.56 -9.20
C GLY A 95 7.00 1.18 -8.91
N SER A 96 6.76 0.43 -7.84
CA SER A 96 5.42 0.07 -7.38
C SER A 96 4.55 1.31 -7.08
N SER A 97 5.11 2.30 -6.38
CA SER A 97 4.43 3.56 -6.06
C SER A 97 4.09 4.37 -7.31
N THR A 98 5.01 4.43 -8.28
CA THR A 98 4.84 5.14 -9.54
C THR A 98 3.75 4.50 -10.40
N VAL A 99 3.79 3.17 -10.58
CA VAL A 99 2.75 2.42 -11.31
C VAL A 99 1.37 2.61 -10.67
N SER A 100 1.32 2.58 -9.33
CA SER A 100 0.10 2.82 -8.56
C SER A 100 -0.48 4.21 -8.81
N THR A 101 0.37 5.23 -8.78
CA THR A 101 -0.01 6.63 -9.00
C THR A 101 -0.48 6.85 -10.43
N ILE A 102 0.29 6.41 -11.42
CA ILE A 102 -0.06 6.54 -12.85
C ILE A 102 -1.41 5.86 -13.15
N THR A 103 -1.62 4.65 -12.62
CA THR A 103 -2.86 3.89 -12.85
C THR A 103 -4.07 4.63 -12.28
N THR A 104 -3.94 5.13 -11.04
CA THR A 104 -5.01 5.87 -10.37
C THR A 104 -5.33 7.17 -11.11
N SER A 105 -4.32 7.97 -11.42
CA SER A 105 -4.52 9.25 -12.10
C SER A 105 -5.13 9.09 -13.50
N ARG A 106 -4.77 8.02 -14.24
CA ARG A 106 -5.40 7.70 -15.54
C ARG A 106 -6.89 7.37 -15.39
N MET A 107 -7.24 6.50 -14.44
CA MET A 107 -8.62 6.11 -14.18
C MET A 107 -9.49 7.33 -13.80
N ILE A 108 -8.95 8.22 -12.98
CA ILE A 108 -9.62 9.43 -12.51
C ILE A 108 -9.78 10.46 -13.63
N ARG A 109 -8.77 10.62 -14.48
CA ARG A 109 -8.86 11.51 -15.65
C ARG A 109 -9.97 11.06 -16.60
N ASP A 110 -10.08 9.77 -16.85
CA ASP A 110 -11.07 9.22 -17.77
C ASP A 110 -12.49 9.35 -17.16
N LEU A 111 -12.62 9.16 -15.83
CA LEU A 111 -13.85 9.46 -15.09
C LEU A 111 -14.25 10.95 -15.19
N ARG A 112 -13.30 11.89 -15.04
CA ARG A 112 -13.57 13.34 -15.21
C ARG A 112 -14.07 13.63 -16.62
N SER A 113 -13.47 13.02 -17.65
CA SER A 113 -13.89 13.19 -19.04
C SER A 113 -15.34 12.73 -19.26
N ASP A 114 -15.72 11.55 -18.77
CA ASP A 114 -17.06 11.00 -18.94
C ASP A 114 -18.14 11.81 -18.21
N LEU A 115 -17.80 12.32 -17.02
CA LEU A 115 -18.69 13.18 -16.24
C LEU A 115 -18.87 14.55 -16.90
N LEU A 116 -17.80 15.14 -17.45
CA LEU A 116 -17.87 16.39 -18.19
C LEU A 116 -18.72 16.25 -19.47
N ARG A 117 -18.53 15.16 -20.22
CA ARG A 117 -19.36 14.85 -21.41
C ARG A 117 -20.84 14.70 -21.05
N SER A 118 -21.13 14.01 -19.95
CA SER A 118 -22.51 13.84 -19.46
C SER A 118 -23.14 15.15 -18.94
N LEU A 119 -22.31 16.06 -18.40
CA LEU A 119 -22.75 17.39 -17.99
C LEU A 119 -23.05 18.29 -19.19
N GLN A 120 -22.20 18.25 -20.22
CA GLN A 120 -22.38 19.02 -21.45
C GLN A 120 -23.55 18.53 -22.31
N SER A 121 -23.94 17.26 -22.20
CA SER A 121 -25.06 16.70 -22.95
C SER A 121 -26.44 16.92 -22.31
N LYS A 122 -26.51 17.53 -21.11
CA LYS A 122 -27.80 17.86 -20.47
C LYS A 122 -28.36 19.19 -20.96
N SER A 123 -29.69 19.28 -21.04
CA SER A 123 -30.39 20.41 -21.66
C SER A 123 -30.25 21.72 -20.88
N MET A 124 -30.41 22.85 -21.58
CA MET A 124 -30.32 24.22 -21.04
C MET A 124 -31.17 24.47 -19.78
N LYS A 125 -32.30 23.76 -19.59
CA LYS A 125 -33.13 23.84 -18.37
C LYS A 125 -32.39 23.41 -17.09
N PHE A 126 -31.39 22.54 -17.20
CA PHE A 126 -30.53 22.14 -16.08
C PHE A 126 -29.46 23.18 -15.76
N HIS A 127 -29.05 23.96 -16.77
CA HIS A 127 -28.07 25.04 -16.62
C HIS A 127 -28.67 26.33 -16.03
N ASP A 128 -29.97 26.57 -16.21
CA ASP A 128 -30.67 27.74 -15.68
C ASP A 128 -30.97 27.68 -14.17
N SER A 129 -30.97 26.48 -13.57
CA SER A 129 -31.40 26.26 -12.17
C SER A 129 -30.24 26.10 -11.17
N ARG A 130 -28.98 26.04 -11.62
CA ARG A 130 -27.79 25.92 -10.74
C ARG A 130 -26.59 26.70 -11.27
N LYS A 131 -25.86 27.37 -10.36
CA LYS A 131 -24.58 28.04 -10.66
C LYS A 131 -23.60 27.02 -11.26
N ILE A 132 -23.25 27.19 -12.54
CA ILE A 132 -22.32 26.32 -13.29
C ILE A 132 -21.00 26.12 -12.53
N GLY A 133 -20.50 27.16 -11.85
CA GLY A 133 -19.30 27.11 -11.02
C GLY A 133 -19.38 26.14 -9.82
N ASP A 134 -20.53 26.01 -9.16
CA ASP A 134 -20.71 25.06 -8.05
C ASP A 134 -20.72 23.61 -8.55
N THR A 135 -21.33 23.37 -9.71
CA THR A 135 -21.37 22.03 -10.33
C THR A 135 -19.99 21.56 -10.77
N VAL A 136 -19.18 22.44 -11.39
CA VAL A 136 -17.79 22.12 -11.79
C VAL A 136 -16.87 21.96 -10.58
N HIS A 137 -17.06 22.78 -9.54
CA HIS A 137 -16.29 22.67 -8.31
C HIS A 137 -16.59 21.36 -7.56
N ARG A 138 -17.87 21.01 -7.40
CA ARG A 138 -18.31 19.72 -6.85
C ARG A 138 -17.81 18.55 -7.67
N LEU A 139 -17.83 18.65 -9.00
CA LEU A 139 -17.31 17.59 -9.86
C LEU A 139 -15.81 17.35 -9.61
N THR A 140 -15.01 18.42 -9.63
CA THR A 140 -13.57 18.33 -9.40
C THR A 140 -13.27 17.81 -7.99
N SER A 141 -13.91 18.39 -6.97
CA SER A 141 -13.74 18.00 -5.56
C SER A 141 -14.16 16.54 -5.31
N ASN A 142 -15.34 16.12 -5.81
CA ASN A 142 -15.80 14.74 -5.66
C ASN A 142 -14.88 13.76 -6.40
N THR A 143 -14.37 14.12 -7.57
CA THR A 143 -13.47 13.24 -8.32
C THR A 143 -12.11 13.11 -7.63
N THR A 144 -11.60 14.18 -7.02
CA THR A 144 -10.40 14.12 -6.17
C THR A 144 -10.64 13.30 -4.90
N ALA A 145 -11.82 13.40 -4.28
CA ALA A 145 -12.17 12.53 -3.15
C ALA A 145 -12.20 11.04 -3.55
N VAL A 146 -12.69 10.73 -4.75
CA VAL A 146 -12.65 9.36 -5.31
C VAL A 146 -11.21 8.91 -5.58
N GLU A 147 -10.34 9.81 -6.07
CA GLU A 147 -8.91 9.56 -6.26
C GLU A 147 -8.24 9.15 -4.95
N THR A 148 -8.41 9.96 -3.90
CA THR A 148 -7.86 9.66 -2.55
C THR A 148 -8.45 8.39 -1.96
N ALA A 149 -9.76 8.16 -2.11
CA ALA A 149 -10.41 6.95 -1.62
C ALA A 149 -9.89 5.68 -2.33
N PHE A 150 -9.55 5.77 -3.61
CA PHE A 150 -8.98 4.65 -4.34
C PHE A 150 -7.50 4.42 -3.99
N GLN A 151 -6.70 5.49 -3.94
CA GLN A 151 -5.25 5.40 -3.71
C GLN A 151 -4.92 5.06 -2.25
N SER A 152 -5.42 5.85 -1.30
CA SER A 152 -5.13 5.68 0.13
C SER A 152 -6.08 4.69 0.79
N GLY A 153 -7.35 4.68 0.38
CA GLY A 153 -8.35 3.76 0.92
C GLY A 153 -8.16 2.34 0.38
N PHE A 154 -8.62 2.09 -0.84
CA PHE A 154 -8.66 0.74 -1.40
C PHE A 154 -7.26 0.14 -1.60
N MET A 155 -6.43 0.78 -2.42
CA MET A 155 -5.11 0.24 -2.77
C MET A 155 -4.18 0.20 -1.54
N GLY A 156 -4.22 1.24 -0.71
CA GLY A 156 -3.50 1.29 0.56
C GLY A 156 -3.89 0.16 1.52
N THR A 157 -5.19 -0.13 1.66
CA THR A 157 -5.68 -1.24 2.50
C THR A 157 -5.21 -2.58 1.96
N VAL A 158 -5.35 -2.81 0.64
CA VAL A 158 -4.93 -4.07 0.01
C VAL A 158 -3.42 -4.29 0.17
N LYS A 159 -2.61 -3.24 -0.02
CA LYS A 159 -1.17 -3.28 0.26
C LYS A 159 -0.87 -3.64 1.71
N SER A 160 -1.51 -2.96 2.64
CA SER A 160 -1.29 -3.16 4.08
C SER A 160 -1.66 -4.58 4.52
N THR A 161 -2.80 -5.10 4.06
CA THR A 161 -3.24 -6.47 4.35
C THR A 161 -2.26 -7.50 3.78
N LEU A 162 -1.80 -7.32 2.53
CA LEU A 162 -0.83 -8.25 1.93
C LEU A 162 0.50 -8.23 2.68
N THR A 163 1.02 -7.05 3.01
CA THR A 163 2.25 -6.90 3.80
C THR A 163 2.12 -7.56 5.16
N LEU A 164 1.02 -7.31 5.87
CA LEU A 164 0.80 -7.85 7.21
C LEU A 164 0.70 -9.38 7.19
N THR A 165 -0.05 -9.92 6.22
CA THR A 165 -0.17 -11.38 6.03
C THR A 165 1.18 -12.00 5.66
N GLY A 166 1.94 -11.34 4.79
CA GLY A 166 3.27 -11.77 4.38
C GLY A 166 4.26 -11.81 5.56
N ILE A 167 4.37 -10.72 6.32
CA ILE A 167 5.25 -10.65 7.50
C ILE A 167 4.87 -11.73 8.51
N PHE A 168 3.57 -11.89 8.78
CA PHE A 168 3.09 -12.92 9.70
C PHE A 168 3.47 -14.34 9.24
N GLY A 169 3.32 -14.64 7.94
CA GLY A 169 3.74 -15.92 7.37
C GLY A 169 5.25 -16.19 7.51
N VAL A 170 6.09 -15.18 7.23
CA VAL A 170 7.55 -15.30 7.39
C VAL A 170 7.95 -15.46 8.84
N MET A 171 7.35 -14.67 9.75
CA MET A 171 7.64 -14.78 11.19
C MET A 171 7.27 -16.16 11.73
N LEU A 172 6.10 -16.70 11.36
CA LEU A 172 5.69 -18.06 11.74
C LEU A 172 6.67 -19.12 11.22
N ALA A 173 7.14 -18.97 9.98
CA ALA A 173 8.11 -19.89 9.38
C ALA A 173 9.50 -19.82 10.03
N MET A 174 9.93 -18.64 10.50
CA MET A 174 11.19 -18.48 11.22
C MET A 174 11.12 -19.03 12.64
N ASN A 175 10.15 -18.58 13.43
CA ASN A 175 9.99 -18.99 14.82
C ASN A 175 8.56 -18.72 15.31
N ALA A 176 7.78 -19.78 15.47
CA ALA A 176 6.40 -19.69 15.95
C ALA A 176 6.31 -19.11 17.38
N PHE A 177 7.26 -19.40 18.25
CA PHE A 177 7.24 -18.95 19.65
C PHE A 177 7.42 -17.43 19.77
N LEU A 178 8.44 -16.87 19.11
CA LEU A 178 8.66 -15.41 19.04
C LEU A 178 7.48 -14.70 18.38
N THR A 179 6.87 -15.33 17.37
CA THR A 179 5.69 -14.79 16.69
C THR A 179 4.51 -14.66 17.64
N VAL A 180 4.20 -15.70 18.42
CA VAL A 180 3.08 -15.69 19.38
C VAL A 180 3.28 -14.60 20.44
N ILE A 181 4.51 -14.43 20.95
CA ILE A 181 4.82 -13.35 21.90
C ILE A 181 4.55 -11.98 21.28
N SER A 182 5.01 -11.76 20.03
CA SER A 182 4.76 -10.50 19.33
C SER A 182 3.27 -10.25 19.08
N LEU A 183 2.49 -11.32 18.89
CA LEU A 183 1.06 -11.24 18.58
C LEU A 183 0.23 -10.73 19.77
N ILE A 184 0.75 -10.82 20.99
CA ILE A 184 0.12 -10.25 22.20
C ILE A 184 0.03 -8.72 22.11
N VAL A 185 0.92 -8.07 21.35
CA VAL A 185 0.91 -6.61 21.17
C VAL A 185 -0.21 -6.16 20.22
N VAL A 186 -0.61 -7.01 19.27
CA VAL A 186 -1.65 -6.72 18.27
C VAL A 186 -3.01 -6.36 18.88
N PRO A 187 -3.60 -7.16 19.82
CA PRO A 187 -4.88 -6.82 20.43
C PRO A 187 -4.80 -5.54 21.27
N LEU A 188 -3.67 -5.29 21.95
CA LEU A 188 -3.45 -4.05 22.70
C LEU A 188 -3.53 -2.82 21.77
N LEU A 189 -2.81 -2.87 20.64
CA LEU A 189 -2.85 -1.81 19.63
C LEU A 189 -4.25 -1.64 19.03
N PHE A 190 -4.95 -2.75 18.76
CA PHE A 190 -6.31 -2.71 18.23
C PHE A 190 -7.27 -1.99 19.19
N VAL A 191 -7.19 -2.27 20.49
CA VAL A 191 -7.99 -1.59 21.52
C VAL A 191 -7.65 -0.10 21.56
N CYS A 192 -6.37 0.27 21.58
CA CYS A 192 -5.93 1.66 21.57
C CYS A 192 -6.46 2.42 20.34
N ILE A 193 -6.26 1.87 19.14
CA ILE A 193 -6.73 2.48 17.88
C ILE A 193 -8.24 2.67 17.92
N ARG A 194 -8.99 1.65 18.37
CA ARG A 194 -10.46 1.72 18.42
C ARG A 194 -10.95 2.75 19.43
N TRP A 195 -10.25 2.91 20.56
CA TRP A 195 -10.57 3.92 21.56
C TRP A 195 -10.32 5.35 21.03
N TYR A 196 -9.17 5.59 20.40
CA TYR A 196 -8.86 6.87 19.75
C TYR A 196 -9.80 7.19 18.59
N ALA A 197 -10.06 6.22 17.70
CA ALA A 197 -10.97 6.42 16.57
C ALA A 197 -12.39 6.80 17.03
N LYS A 198 -12.87 6.17 18.11
CA LYS A 198 -14.17 6.51 18.71
C LYS A 198 -14.18 7.95 19.24
N ARG A 199 -13.10 8.41 19.88
CA ARG A 199 -12.96 9.80 20.36
C ARG A 199 -12.93 10.80 19.22
N ILE A 200 -12.15 10.56 18.17
CA ILE A 200 -12.04 11.47 17.02
C ILE A 200 -13.39 11.61 16.31
N ASN A 201 -14.10 10.50 16.11
CA ASN A 201 -15.43 10.52 15.48
C ASN A 201 -16.50 11.23 16.33
N GLN A 202 -16.28 11.46 17.61
CA GLN A 202 -17.22 12.24 18.44
C GLN A 202 -16.96 13.75 18.32
N VAL A 203 -15.71 14.16 18.09
CA VAL A 203 -15.33 15.58 17.99
C VAL A 203 -15.53 16.12 16.57
N SER A 204 -15.40 15.29 15.54
CA SER A 204 -15.57 15.71 14.13
C SER A 204 -17.01 16.08 13.74
N TRP A 205 -18.00 15.89 14.63
CA TRP A 205 -19.41 16.22 14.42
C TRP A 205 -19.98 17.20 15.45
N ALA A 206 -19.10 17.87 16.21
CA ALA A 206 -19.42 19.02 17.05
C ALA A 206 -18.93 20.31 16.36
#